data_AF-A0A2E3ZGF5-F1
#
_entry.id   AF-A0A2E3ZGF5-F1
#
_cell.length_a   1.000
_cell.length_b   1.000
_cell.length_c   1.000
_cell.angle_alpha   90.00
_cell.angle_beta   90.00
_cell.angle_gamma   90.00
#
_symmetry.space_group_name_H-M   'P 1'
#
loop_
_entity.id
_entity.type
_entity.pdbx_description
1 polymer ?
#
loop_
_entity_poly.entity_id
_entity_poly.type
_entity_poly.pdbx_seq_one_letter_code
_entity_poly.pdbx_strand_id
1 'polypeptide(L)'
;MMMREAVIEVCSGDTAFTIVPPEIVSCNMDLVTKRIEEAGFICKLKSRFCHVFEGDYELTLYPSGKLLLRAEDIDEVRRIASLHLDVWLAD
;
A
#
# COMPACT_ATOMS: atom_id res chain seq x y z
N MET A 1 11.72 19.39 1.93
CA MET A 1 11.24 18.03 1.63
C MET A 1 10.18 17.73 2.66
N MET A 2 8.91 17.66 2.26
CA MET A 2 7.78 17.45 3.18
C MET A 2 7.65 15.93 3.36
N MET A 3 7.91 15.42 4.56
CA MET A 3 7.70 14.00 4.87
C MET A 3 6.19 13.77 4.98
N ARG A 4 5.62 12.91 4.12
CA ARG A 4 4.21 12.51 4.23
C ARG A 4 4.10 11.49 5.36
N GLU A 5 3.38 11.82 6.43
CA GLU A 5 3.18 10.89 7.55
C GLU A 5 1.90 10.05 7.32
N ALA A 6 2.03 8.73 7.22
CA ALA A 6 0.87 7.82 7.20
C ALA A 6 0.41 7.45 8.60
N VAL A 7 -0.89 7.22 8.74
CA VAL A 7 -1.46 6.51 9.90
C VAL A 7 -1.45 5.01 9.60
N ILE A 8 -0.90 4.21 10.51
CA ILE A 8 -0.95 2.74 10.43
C ILE A 8 -2.04 2.25 11.38
N GLU A 9 -3.12 1.70 10.83
CA GLU A 9 -4.20 1.09 11.60
C GLU A 9 -3.95 -0.42 11.70
N VAL A 10 -3.87 -0.96 12.92
CA VAL A 10 -3.77 -2.40 13.17
C VAL A 10 -5.17 -3.01 13.11
N CYS A 11 -5.37 -4.00 12.23
CA CYS A 11 -6.63 -4.74 12.14
C CYS A 11 -6.63 -5.93 13.12
N SER A 12 -7.83 -6.35 13.56
CA SER A 12 -8.01 -7.48 14.48
C SER A 12 -7.30 -8.75 13.95
N GLY A 13 -6.34 -9.29 14.70
CA GLY A 13 -5.56 -10.48 14.32
C GLY A 13 -4.04 -10.28 14.17
N ASP A 14 -3.50 -9.15 14.64
CA ASP A 14 -2.07 -8.81 14.82
C ASP A 14 -1.15 -8.90 13.60
N THR A 15 -1.67 -9.25 12.43
CA THR A 15 -0.88 -9.51 11.21
C THR A 15 -1.37 -8.72 10.00
N ALA A 16 -2.40 -7.89 10.16
CA ALA A 16 -2.97 -7.06 9.11
C ALA A 16 -2.90 -5.58 9.49
N PHE A 17 -2.30 -4.78 8.61
CA PHE A 17 -2.04 -3.37 8.83
C PHE A 17 -2.56 -2.56 7.65
N THR A 18 -3.36 -1.54 7.94
CA THR A 18 -3.82 -0.60 6.91
C THR A 18 -2.98 0.68 6.98
N ILE A 19 -2.25 0.95 5.91
CA ILE A 19 -1.54 2.21 5.69
C ILE A 19 -2.56 3.20 5.12
N VAL A 20 -2.82 4.26 5.86
CA VAL A 20 -3.73 5.35 5.49
C VAL A 20 -2.90 6.58 5.13
N PRO A 21 -2.85 6.97 3.84
CA PRO A 21 -2.19 8.21 3.44
C PRO A 21 -2.84 9.43 4.09
N PRO A 22 -2.06 10.48 4.44
CA PRO A 22 -2.59 11.69 5.07
C PRO A 22 -3.53 12.47 4.14
N GLU A 23 -3.29 12.38 2.82
CA GLU A 23 -4.11 12.99 1.78
C GLU A 23 -4.14 12.06 0.57
N ILE A 24 -5.31 11.56 0.17
CA ILE A 24 -5.70 11.17 -1.22
C ILE A 24 -7.21 10.90 -1.28
N VAL A 25 -7.89 11.42 -2.32
CA VAL A 25 -9.34 11.27 -2.55
C VAL A 25 -9.65 10.32 -3.74
N SER A 26 -8.73 10.21 -4.71
CA SER A 26 -8.66 9.12 -5.68
C SER A 26 -7.22 8.95 -6.16
N CYS A 27 -6.69 7.73 -6.15
CA CYS A 27 -5.37 7.43 -6.72
C CYS A 27 -5.52 6.88 -8.14
N ASN A 28 -4.52 7.15 -8.99
CA ASN A 28 -4.42 6.50 -10.29
C ASN A 28 -3.99 5.04 -10.08
N MET A 29 -4.98 4.16 -9.89
CA MET A 29 -4.77 2.75 -9.59
C MET A 29 -3.84 2.07 -10.60
N ASP A 30 -3.92 2.38 -11.89
CA ASP A 30 -3.07 1.77 -12.92
C ASP A 30 -1.60 2.17 -12.77
N LEU A 31 -1.34 3.45 -12.51
CA LEU A 31 0.02 3.95 -12.29
C LEU A 31 0.64 3.35 -11.02
N VAL A 32 -0.10 3.35 -9.91
CA VAL A 32 0.36 2.80 -8.63
C VAL A 32 0.63 1.29 -8.76
N THR A 33 -0.25 0.57 -9.47
CA THR A 33 -0.06 -0.87 -9.77
C THR A 33 1.25 -1.13 -10.48
N LYS A 34 1.52 -0.37 -11.54
CA LYS A 34 2.75 -0.52 -12.31
C LYS A 34 3.98 -0.33 -11.42
N ARG A 35 3.98 0.68 -10.54
CA ARG A 35 5.08 0.95 -9.61
C ARG A 35 5.25 -0.16 -8.56
N ILE A 36 4.15 -0.74 -8.08
CA ILE A 36 4.18 -1.90 -7.18
C ILE A 36 4.74 -3.13 -7.91
N GLU A 37 4.38 -3.34 -9.17
CA GLU A 37 4.93 -4.43 -9.99
C GLU A 37 6.43 -4.25 -10.28
N GLU A 38 6.87 -3.02 -10.56
CA GLU A 38 8.29 -2.66 -10.71
C GLU A 38 9.10 -2.91 -9.42
N ALA A 39 8.44 -2.87 -8.26
CA ALA A 39 9.04 -3.22 -6.96
C ALA A 39 9.12 -4.73 -6.69
N GLY A 40 8.68 -5.58 -7.64
CA GLY A 40 8.82 -7.03 -7.58
C GLY A 40 7.56 -7.79 -7.14
N PHE A 41 6.44 -7.09 -6.93
CA PHE A 41 5.17 -7.74 -6.62
C PHE A 41 4.42 -8.14 -7.89
N ILE A 42 3.56 -9.16 -7.80
CA ILE A 42 2.74 -9.64 -8.92
C ILE A 42 1.28 -9.29 -8.63
N CYS A 43 0.64 -8.52 -9.50
CA CYS A 43 -0.78 -8.24 -9.40
C CYS A 43 -1.61 -9.51 -9.71
N LYS A 44 -2.22 -10.11 -8.70
CA LYS A 44 -3.05 -11.33 -8.81
C LYS A 44 -4.51 -11.02 -9.14
N LEU A 45 -5.01 -9.88 -8.64
CA LEU A 45 -6.37 -9.42 -8.87
C LEU A 45 -6.34 -7.95 -9.26
N LYS A 46 -7.02 -7.62 -10.36
CA LYS A 46 -7.23 -6.26 -10.80
C LYS A 46 -8.73 -6.01 -10.94
N SER A 47 -9.28 -5.10 -10.14
CA SER A 47 -10.69 -4.74 -10.18
C SER A 47 -10.89 -3.25 -9.88
N ARG A 48 -12.08 -2.72 -10.19
CA ARG A 48 -12.44 -1.33 -9.84
C ARG A 48 -12.44 -1.03 -8.33
N PHE A 49 -12.48 -2.06 -7.49
CA PHE A 49 -12.63 -1.92 -6.03
C PHE A 49 -11.30 -2.04 -5.30
N CYS A 50 -10.41 -2.87 -5.80
CA CYS A 50 -9.07 -3.07 -5.26
C CYS A 50 -8.20 -3.83 -6.24
N HIS A 51 -6.89 -3.67 -6.08
CA HIS A 51 -5.89 -4.53 -6.70
C HIS A 51 -5.16 -5.31 -5.60
N VAL A 52 -4.98 -6.62 -5.81
CA VAL A 52 -4.30 -7.50 -4.86
C VAL A 52 -2.99 -7.97 -5.46
N PHE A 53 -1.93 -7.88 -4.67
CA PHE A 53 -0.59 -8.24 -5.06
C PHE A 53 -0.01 -9.28 -4.13
N GLU A 54 0.85 -10.12 -4.70
CA GLU A 54 1.62 -11.13 -3.98
C GLU A 54 3.11 -10.95 -4.31
N GLY A 55 3.95 -11.08 -3.30
CA GLY A 55 5.41 -10.96 -3.37
C GLY A 55 5.98 -11.32 -2.01
N ASP A 56 6.90 -10.50 -1.50
CA ASP A 56 7.39 -10.63 -0.12
C ASP A 56 6.26 -10.47 0.92
N TYR A 57 5.18 -9.78 0.54
CA TYR A 57 3.98 -9.61 1.34
C TYR A 57 2.72 -9.69 0.47
N GLU A 58 1.57 -9.95 1.11
CA GLU A 58 0.27 -9.75 0.48
C GLU A 58 -0.16 -8.28 0.64
N LEU A 59 -0.41 -7.62 -0.49
CA LEU A 59 -0.86 -6.22 -0.53
C LEU A 59 -2.25 -6.12 -1.14
N THR A 60 -3.09 -5.25 -0.61
CA THR A 60 -4.35 -4.84 -1.24
C THR A 60 -4.41 -3.32 -1.33
N LEU A 61 -4.35 -2.80 -2.55
CA LEU A 61 -4.48 -1.38 -2.87
C LEU A 61 -5.95 -1.04 -3.10
N TYR A 62 -6.42 0.05 -2.49
CA TYR A 62 -7.76 0.59 -2.69
C TYR A 62 -7.73 1.89 -3.50
N PRO A 63 -8.81 2.22 -4.25
CA PRO A 63 -8.94 3.48 -5.00
C PRO A 63 -8.71 4.75 -4.17
N SER A 64 -8.95 4.68 -2.85
CA SER A 64 -8.66 5.75 -1.89
C SER A 64 -7.17 5.95 -1.59
N GLY A 65 -6.28 5.15 -2.20
CA GLY A 65 -4.85 5.14 -1.88
C GLY A 65 -4.52 4.37 -0.59
N LYS A 66 -5.51 3.84 0.14
CA LYS A 66 -5.23 2.95 1.28
C LYS A 66 -4.54 1.68 0.79
N LEU A 67 -3.60 1.18 1.59
CA LEU A 67 -2.90 -0.08 1.35
C LEU A 67 -3.06 -0.98 2.55
N LEU A 68 -3.71 -2.12 2.37
CA LEU A 68 -3.72 -3.19 3.37
C LEU A 68 -2.51 -4.09 3.11
N LEU A 69 -1.73 -4.34 4.15
CA LEU A 69 -0.54 -5.16 4.16
C LEU A 69 -0.72 -6.28 5.19
N ARG A 70 -0.39 -7.51 4.82
CA ARG A 70 -0.20 -8.59 5.80
C ARG A 70 1.29 -8.76 6.11
N ALA A 71 1.68 -8.59 7.36
CA ALA A 71 3.04 -8.72 7.85
C ALA A 71 3.03 -9.13 9.33
N GLU A 72 4.12 -9.69 9.84
CA GLU A 72 4.26 -10.04 11.27
C GLU A 72 5.02 -8.96 12.07
N ASP A 73 5.79 -8.11 11.38
CA ASP A 73 6.64 -7.10 11.98
C ASP A 73 6.22 -5.67 11.59
N ILE A 74 5.99 -4.82 12.58
CA ILE A 74 5.63 -3.41 12.41
C ILE A 74 6.73 -2.59 11.72
N ASP A 75 8.00 -2.98 11.84
CA ASP A 75 9.10 -2.28 11.18
C ASP A 75 9.10 -2.54 9.66
N GLU A 76 8.69 -3.73 9.24
CA GLU A 76 8.43 -4.04 7.82
C GLU A 76 7.25 -3.22 7.29
N VAL A 77 6.18 -3.10 8.09
CA VAL A 77 5.02 -2.27 7.76
C VAL A 77 5.43 -0.81 7.55
N ARG A 78 6.29 -0.25 8.41
CA ARG A 78 6.81 1.11 8.28
C ARG A 78 7.63 1.30 7.00
N ARG A 79 8.45 0.31 6.64
CA ARG A 79 9.24 0.34 5.39
C ARG A 79 8.32 0.36 4.16
N ILE A 80 7.31 -0.51 4.13
CA ILE A 80 6.31 -0.53 3.05
C ILE A 80 5.48 0.75 3.03
N ALA A 81 5.14 1.33 4.19
CA ALA A 81 4.43 2.60 4.28
C ALA A 81 5.21 3.75 3.63
N SER A 82 6.52 3.88 3.90
CA SER A 82 7.34 4.91 3.25
C SER A 82 7.43 4.69 1.73
N LEU A 83 7.67 3.46 1.27
CA LEU A 83 7.64 3.15 -0.17
C LEU A 83 6.31 3.52 -0.82
N HIS A 84 5.20 3.19 -0.16
CA HIS A 84 3.87 3.50 -0.65
C HIS A 84 3.63 5.00 -0.80
N LEU A 85 3.97 5.79 0.22
CA LEU A 85 3.73 7.24 0.22
C LEU A 85 4.67 8.02 -0.69
N ASP A 86 5.96 7.65 -0.68
CA ASP A 86 7.04 8.44 -1.29
C ASP A 86 7.34 8.02 -2.72
N VAL A 87 7.01 6.77 -3.09
CA VAL A 87 7.32 6.20 -4.41
C VAL A 87 6.05 5.83 -5.15
N TRP A 88 5.20 4.99 -4.56
CA TRP A 88 4.05 4.43 -5.29
C TRP A 88 2.93 5.46 -5.50
N LEU A 89 2.66 6.31 -4.51
CA LEU A 89 1.68 7.39 -4.54
C LEU A 89 2.26 8.76 -4.93
N ALA A 90 3.53 8.83 -5.34
CA ALA A 90 4.12 10.09 -5.83
C ALA A 90 3.41 10.58 -7.11
N ASP A 91 3.22 11.89 -7.26
CA ASP A 91 2.69 12.46 -8.51
C ASP A 91 3.71 12.36 -9.66
#